data_AF-A0A174HS37-F1
#
_entry.id   AF-A0A174HS37-F1
#
_cell.length_a   1.000
_cell.length_b   1.000
_cell.length_c   1.000
_cell.angle_alpha   90.00
_cell.angle_beta   90.00
_cell.angle_gamma   90.00
#
_symmetry.space_group_name_H-M   'P 1'
#
loop_
_entity.id
_entity.type
_entity.pdbx_description
1 polymer ?
#
loop_
_entity_poly.entity_id
_entity_poly.type
_entity_poly.pdbx_seq_one_letter_code
_entity_poly.pdbx_strand_id
1 'polypeptide(L)'
;MEYNNQLSENDKRFADEFSNYVNGKMASPRKVGKALADDHRYLVNEKAKLMFYFMEQLAENWHKGRYDQRNEWACRLAAEAIDHLAENDLYHLPEEYYENHKQ
;
A
#
# COMPACT_ATOMS: atom_id res chain seq x y z
N MET A 1 23.59 -1.90 5.89
CA MET A 1 23.79 -0.62 5.19
C MET A 1 22.50 0.15 5.36
N GLU A 2 22.48 1.22 6.16
CA GLU A 2 21.32 2.11 6.24
C GLU A 2 21.17 2.79 4.88
N TYR A 3 20.22 2.32 4.08
CA TYR A 3 19.77 3.10 2.92
C TYR A 3 19.16 4.38 3.48
N ASN A 4 19.63 5.51 2.97
CA ASN A 4 19.10 6.81 3.33
C ASN A 4 17.60 6.82 2.96
N ASN A 5 16.72 6.61 3.94
CA ASN A 5 15.27 6.39 3.80
C ASN A 5 14.49 7.65 3.34
N GLN A 6 15.15 8.60 2.70
CA GLN A 6 14.50 9.80 2.20
C GLN A 6 13.90 9.53 0.82
N LEU A 7 12.58 9.71 0.70
CA LEU A 7 11.89 9.74 -0.60
C LEU A 7 12.60 10.71 -1.55
N SER A 8 12.81 10.29 -2.80
CA SER A 8 13.33 11.20 -3.81
C SER A 8 12.30 12.30 -4.13
N GLU A 9 12.74 13.41 -4.72
CA GLU A 9 11.83 14.47 -5.18
C GLU A 9 10.82 13.96 -6.21
N ASN A 10 11.17 12.93 -6.99
CA ASN A 10 10.25 12.29 -7.91
C ASN A 10 9.16 11.50 -7.19
N ASP A 11 9.53 10.77 -6.13
CA ASP A 11 8.57 9.97 -5.36
C ASP A 11 7.60 10.88 -4.60
N LYS A 12 8.09 11.98 -4.03
CA LYS A 12 7.24 12.99 -3.37
C LYS A 12 6.24 13.57 -4.35
N ARG A 13 6.71 13.99 -5.52
CA ARG A 13 5.83 14.52 -6.58
C ARG A 13 4.77 13.51 -6.97
N PHE A 14 5.12 12.24 -7.13
CA PHE A 14 4.13 11.21 -7.44
C PHE A 14 3.11 11.02 -6.31
N ALA A 15 3.53 10.99 -5.05
CA ALA A 15 2.62 10.88 -3.91
C ALA A 15 1.63 12.05 -3.85
N ASP A 16 2.09 13.27 -4.14
CA ASP A 16 1.25 14.47 -4.24
C ASP A 16 0.30 14.41 -5.43
N GLU A 17 0.78 13.99 -6.61
CA GLU A 17 -0.06 13.80 -7.80
C GLU A 17 -1.15 12.76 -7.57
N PHE A 18 -0.80 11.63 -6.94
CA PHE A 18 -1.75 10.59 -6.60
C PHE A 18 -2.81 11.09 -5.60
N SER A 19 -2.38 11.80 -4.54
CA SER A 19 -3.28 12.42 -3.57
C SER A 19 -4.25 13.41 -4.24
N ASN A 20 -3.74 14.28 -5.10
CA ASN A 20 -4.55 15.22 -5.88
C ASN A 20 -5.50 14.51 -6.86
N TYR A 21 -5.12 13.35 -7.38
CA TYR A 21 -5.97 12.57 -8.28
C TYR A 21 -7.14 11.93 -7.55
N VAL A 22 -6.86 11.22 -6.44
CA VAL A 22 -7.91 10.54 -5.66
C VAL A 22 -8.81 11.53 -4.93
N ASN A 23 -8.31 12.73 -4.60
CA ASN A 23 -9.08 13.81 -3.98
C ASN A 23 -9.87 14.63 -5.03
N GLY A 24 -10.87 13.99 -5.65
CA GLY A 24 -11.89 14.68 -6.44
C GLY A 24 -11.67 14.75 -7.96
N LYS A 25 -10.51 14.32 -8.49
CA LYS A 25 -10.31 14.20 -9.95
C LYS A 25 -10.70 12.83 -10.50
N MET A 26 -10.65 11.79 -9.67
CA MET A 26 -10.95 10.42 -10.09
C MET A 26 -12.44 10.23 -10.37
N ALA A 27 -12.79 9.96 -11.64
CA ALA A 27 -14.17 9.73 -12.05
C ALA A 27 -14.70 8.33 -11.69
N SER A 28 -13.85 7.29 -11.74
CA SER A 28 -14.26 5.92 -11.41
C SER A 28 -13.07 5.04 -11.04
N PRO A 29 -12.96 4.57 -9.78
CA PRO A 29 -11.86 3.69 -9.37
C PRO A 29 -11.84 2.37 -10.16
N ARG A 30 -13.02 1.82 -10.51
CA ARG A 30 -13.11 0.58 -11.30
C ARG A 30 -12.55 0.73 -12.71
N LYS A 31 -12.86 1.83 -13.41
CA LYS A 31 -12.35 2.06 -14.77
C LYS A 31 -10.85 2.34 -14.76
N VAL A 32 -10.38 3.10 -13.77
CA VAL A 32 -8.95 3.40 -13.61
C VAL A 32 -8.16 2.13 -13.30
N GLY A 33 -8.65 1.29 -12.38
CA GLY A 33 -8.01 0.00 -12.07
C GLY A 33 -7.87 -0.90 -13.30
N LYS A 34 -8.91 -0.97 -14.16
CA LYS A 34 -8.82 -1.68 -15.43
C LYS A 34 -7.72 -1.10 -16.33
N ALA A 35 -7.70 0.22 -16.51
CA ALA A 35 -6.68 0.87 -17.33
C ALA A 35 -5.25 0.67 -16.79
N LEU A 36 -5.07 0.62 -15.46
CA LEU A 36 -3.77 0.32 -14.86
C LEU A 36 -3.28 -1.10 -15.17
N ALA A 37 -4.21 -2.06 -15.28
CA ALA A 37 -3.93 -3.47 -15.62
C ALA A 37 -3.76 -3.73 -17.11
N ASP A 38 -4.25 -2.84 -17.99
CA ASP A 38 -4.12 -2.94 -19.45
C ASP A 38 -2.72 -2.51 -19.97
N ASP A 39 -1.80 -2.13 -19.08
CA ASP A 39 -0.43 -1.73 -19.43
C ASP A 39 0.47 -2.93 -19.76
N HIS A 40 1.69 -2.69 -20.23
CA HIS A 40 2.68 -3.74 -20.43
C HIS A 40 2.99 -4.47 -19.11
N ARG A 41 3.15 -5.80 -19.17
CA ARG A 41 3.29 -6.70 -18.00
C ARG A 41 4.32 -6.26 -16.97
N TYR A 42 5.46 -5.73 -17.43
CA TYR A 42 6.48 -5.18 -16.52
C TYR A 42 5.94 -4.03 -15.67
N LEU A 43 5.25 -3.06 -16.28
CA LEU A 43 4.69 -1.91 -15.58
C LEU A 43 3.54 -2.31 -14.66
N VAL A 44 2.73 -3.30 -15.07
CA VAL A 44 1.70 -3.88 -14.21
C VAL A 44 2.32 -4.46 -12.93
N ASN A 45 3.45 -5.17 -13.05
CA ASN A 45 4.15 -5.73 -11.89
C ASN A 45 4.72 -4.65 -10.95
N GLU A 46 5.32 -3.59 -11.50
CA GLU A 46 5.85 -2.49 -10.68
C GLU A 46 4.74 -1.72 -9.96
N LYS A 47 3.58 -1.51 -10.60
CA LYS A 47 2.40 -0.92 -9.95
C LYS A 47 1.88 -1.81 -8.82
N ALA A 48 1.84 -3.12 -9.04
CA ALA A 48 1.41 -4.07 -8.02
C ALA A 48 2.32 -3.98 -6.79
N LYS A 49 3.65 -4.01 -6.96
CA LYS A 49 4.60 -3.85 -5.84
C LYS A 49 4.33 -2.59 -5.02
N LEU A 50 4.16 -1.45 -5.68
CA LEU A 50 3.84 -0.19 -5.00
C LEU A 50 2.53 -0.27 -4.21
N MET A 51 1.49 -0.90 -4.79
CA MET A 51 0.22 -1.11 -4.08
C MET A 51 0.39 -2.03 -2.85
N PHE A 52 1.19 -3.08 -2.95
CA PHE A 52 1.47 -3.97 -1.82
C PHE A 52 2.26 -3.27 -0.71
N TYR A 53 3.28 -2.46 -1.03
CA TYR A 53 3.98 -1.65 -0.02
C TYR A 53 3.06 -0.63 0.65
N PHE A 54 2.14 -0.03 -0.10
CA PHE A 54 1.11 0.84 0.50
C PHE A 54 0.20 0.07 1.45
N MET A 55 -0.26 -1.13 1.05
CA MET A 55 -1.07 -2.00 1.91
C MET A 55 -0.31 -2.46 3.15
N GLU A 56 0.97 -2.79 3.04
CA GLU A 56 1.83 -3.18 4.16
C GLU A 56 1.88 -2.06 5.22
N GLN A 57 2.08 -0.80 4.80
CA GLN A 57 2.05 0.34 5.72
C GLN A 57 0.68 0.56 6.36
N LEU A 58 -0.41 0.33 5.61
CA LEU A 58 -1.78 0.40 6.15
C LEU A 58 -2.06 -0.73 7.16
N ALA A 59 -1.56 -1.93 6.89
CA ALA A 59 -1.64 -3.06 7.79
C ALA A 59 -0.84 -2.81 9.08
N GLU A 60 0.36 -2.27 8.98
CA GLU A 60 1.10 -1.83 10.17
C GLU A 60 0.33 -0.77 10.98
N ASN A 61 -0.31 0.18 10.30
CA ASN A 61 -1.12 1.19 10.98
C ASN A 61 -2.33 0.56 11.69
N TRP A 62 -2.94 -0.47 11.10
CA TRP A 62 -3.99 -1.25 11.76
C TRP A 62 -3.49 -1.91 13.04
N HIS A 63 -2.41 -2.67 12.95
CA HIS A 63 -1.83 -3.41 14.08
C HIS A 63 -1.32 -2.48 15.19
N LYS A 64 -0.84 -1.28 14.83
CA LYS A 64 -0.40 -0.24 15.79
C LYS A 64 -1.53 0.67 16.28
N GLY A 65 -2.78 0.48 15.83
CA GLY A 65 -3.90 1.37 16.17
C GLY A 65 -3.78 2.80 15.64
N ARG A 66 -2.97 3.02 14.59
CA ARG A 66 -2.67 4.34 13.96
C ARG A 66 -3.65 4.66 12.82
N TYR A 67 -4.94 4.68 13.11
CA TYR A 67 -5.99 5.02 12.16
C TYR A 67 -7.12 5.78 12.85
N ASP A 68 -8.01 6.39 12.06
CA ASP A 68 -9.27 6.97 12.50
C ASP A 68 -10.43 6.49 11.61
N GLN A 69 -11.65 6.92 11.92
CA GLN A 69 -12.85 6.48 11.19
C GLN A 69 -12.79 6.70 9.67
N ARG A 70 -11.99 7.65 9.18
CA ARG A 70 -11.88 7.98 7.75
C ARG A 70 -11.06 6.97 6.97
N ASN A 71 -10.05 6.35 7.60
CA ASN A 71 -9.16 5.37 6.96
C ASN A 71 -9.21 3.97 7.58
N GLU A 72 -10.03 3.75 8.61
CA GLU A 72 -10.24 2.45 9.26
C GLU A 72 -10.51 1.32 8.27
N TRP A 73 -11.45 1.53 7.34
CA TRP A 73 -11.80 0.52 6.33
C TRP A 73 -10.60 0.09 5.49
N ALA A 74 -9.76 1.03 5.08
CA ALA A 74 -8.58 0.75 4.28
C ALA A 74 -7.51 0.01 5.09
N CYS A 75 -7.26 0.44 6.34
CA CYS A 75 -6.29 -0.20 7.23
C CYS A 75 -6.68 -1.64 7.56
N ARG A 76 -7.96 -1.86 7.91
CA ARG A 76 -8.47 -3.21 8.23
C ARG A 76 -8.36 -4.17 7.06
N LEU A 77 -8.78 -3.75 5.86
CA LEU A 77 -8.71 -4.63 4.68
C LEU A 77 -7.27 -4.91 4.25
N ALA A 78 -6.39 -3.92 4.40
CA ALA A 78 -4.97 -4.12 4.12
C ALA A 78 -4.36 -5.14 5.09
N ALA A 79 -4.68 -5.04 6.39
CA ALA A 79 -4.22 -6.02 7.38
C ALA A 79 -4.68 -7.43 7.05
N GLU A 80 -5.98 -7.64 6.84
CA GLU A 80 -6.55 -8.94 6.49
C GLU A 80 -5.86 -9.55 5.25
N ALA A 81 -5.66 -8.75 4.20
CA ALA A 81 -5.05 -9.24 2.97
C ALA A 81 -3.56 -9.57 3.15
N ILE A 82 -2.80 -8.70 3.82
CA ILE A 82 -1.35 -8.88 4.00
C ILE A 82 -1.07 -10.03 4.96
N ASP A 83 -1.77 -10.09 6.10
CA ASP A 83 -1.65 -11.17 7.08
C ASP A 83 -1.98 -12.51 6.42
N HIS A 84 -3.09 -12.60 5.67
CA HIS A 84 -3.47 -13.84 4.99
C HIS A 84 -2.44 -14.29 3.94
N LEU A 85 -1.88 -13.37 3.17
CA LEU A 85 -0.84 -13.70 2.19
C LEU A 85 0.45 -14.17 2.87
N ALA A 86 0.81 -13.57 4.00
CA ALA A 86 1.97 -13.95 4.79
C ALA A 86 1.80 -15.32 5.46
N GLU A 87 0.64 -15.59 6.06
CA GLU A 87 0.29 -16.88 6.66
C GLU A 87 0.33 -18.05 5.67
N ASN A 88 0.14 -17.78 4.37
CA ASN A 88 0.17 -18.77 3.30
C ASN A 88 1.50 -18.80 2.52
N ASP A 89 2.57 -18.17 3.03
CA ASP A 89 3.88 -18.08 2.39
C ASP A 89 3.85 -17.45 0.98
N LEU A 90 2.85 -16.62 0.68
CA LEU A 90 2.67 -15.95 -0.62
C LEU A 90 3.26 -14.53 -0.63
N TYR A 91 3.51 -13.94 0.55
CA TYR A 91 4.13 -12.63 0.71
C TYR A 91 5.07 -12.64 1.91
N HIS A 92 6.28 -12.13 1.74
CA HIS A 92 7.30 -12.13 2.80
C HIS A 92 7.43 -10.74 3.41
N LEU A 93 7.15 -10.67 4.71
CA LEU A 93 7.21 -9.45 5.50
C LEU A 93 8.49 -9.42 6.34
N PRO A 94 9.00 -8.22 6.67
CA PRO A 94 10.12 -8.08 7.58
C PRO A 94 9.76 -8.53 9.00
N GLU A 95 10.74 -8.98 9.79
CA GLU A 95 10.51 -9.51 11.16
C GLU A 95 9.81 -8.47 12.05
N GLU A 96 10.17 -7.20 11.89
CA GLU A 96 9.62 -6.05 12.62
C GLU A 96 8.10 -5.92 12.43
N TYR A 97 7.55 -6.43 11.33
CA TYR A 97 6.11 -6.44 11.08
C TYR A 97 5.38 -7.23 12.19
N TYR A 98 5.84 -8.45 12.46
CA TYR A 98 5.21 -9.40 13.41
C TYR A 98 5.39 -9.03 14.88
N GLU A 99 6.43 -8.28 15.22
CA GLU A 99 6.63 -7.78 16.58
C GLU A 99 5.47 -6.87 17.02
N ASN A 100 4.80 -6.21 16.07
CA ASN A 100 3.71 -5.29 16.32
C ASN A 100 2.34 -5.97 16.53
N HIS A 101 2.19 -7.27 16.21
CA HIS A 101 0.94 -8.03 16.42
C HIS A 101 0.77 -8.54 17.85
N LYS A 102 1.82 -8.49 18.68
CA LYS A 102 1.87 -9.17 19.99
C LYS A 102 1.45 -8.31 21.19
N GLN A 103 0.66 -7.25 21.00
CA GLN A 103 0.09 -6.45 22.10
C GLN A 103 -1.43 -6.58 22.20
#